data_AF-A0A5C4R7Q6-F1
#
_entry.id   AF-A0A5C4R7Q6-F1
#
_cell.length_a   1.000
_cell.length_b   1.000
_cell.length_c   1.000
_cell.angle_alpha   90.00
_cell.angle_beta   90.00
_cell.angle_gamma   90.00
#
_symmetry.space_group_name_H-M   'P 1'
#
loop_
_entity.id
_entity.type
_entity.pdbx_description
1 polymer ?
#
loop_
_entity_poly.entity_id
_entity_poly.type
_entity_poly.pdbx_seq_one_letter_code
_entity_poly.pdbx_strand_id
1 'polypeptide(L)'
;MSVLNKTAAVIVTFNRSGKLMAVLDALAAQTLRPDIVLVVDNASTDDTAALVQARADADPTIRHLRLPANVGGAGGFHAGIKAAYQMGAQYFWVSDDDAYPRPDALQSLHRALTGFQADNGWRPSFACSRVEWIDGSLCEMNCPRTVWDWARFVRPGSAWALVDSASFVSVMIPRWAVSEHGLPIADYFIWFDDAEYTRRIARSYPGIFVPESVVVHDTPDNRGVNFGLVDDKSLWKFKYGARNETSWRRREMGLMGVLAYAYGVRGQMRRGDVPSSLRRQIYGAIIKGLGFRPAIERV
;
A
#
# COMPACT_ATOMS: atom_id res chain seq x y z
N MET A 1 -10.85 -8.33 25.32
CA MET A 1 -10.39 -8.74 23.97
C MET A 1 -8.98 -9.26 24.10
N SER A 2 -8.71 -10.48 23.62
CA SER A 2 -7.38 -11.08 23.68
C SER A 2 -6.39 -10.21 22.88
N VAL A 3 -5.26 -9.86 23.49
CA VAL A 3 -4.18 -9.05 22.92
C VAL A 3 -3.64 -9.63 21.60
N LEU A 4 -3.90 -10.92 21.33
CA LEU A 4 -3.35 -11.66 20.19
C LEU A 4 -3.97 -11.33 18.82
N ASN A 5 -5.12 -10.63 18.76
CA ASN A 5 -5.80 -10.33 17.48
C ASN A 5 -6.02 -8.84 17.20
N LYS A 6 -5.39 -7.94 17.98
CA LYS A 6 -5.64 -6.49 17.88
C LYS A 6 -5.29 -5.94 16.48
N THR A 7 -6.27 -5.40 15.77
CA THR A 7 -6.12 -4.90 14.39
C THR A 7 -6.22 -3.38 14.35
N ALA A 8 -5.25 -2.73 13.73
CA ALA A 8 -5.33 -1.31 13.40
C ALA A 8 -5.60 -1.12 11.90
N ALA A 9 -6.70 -0.45 11.55
CA ALA A 9 -6.88 0.15 10.24
C ALA A 9 -6.08 1.46 10.21
N VAL A 10 -5.14 1.60 9.28
CA VAL A 10 -4.26 2.76 9.13
C VAL A 10 -4.62 3.45 7.82
N ILE A 11 -5.26 4.61 7.93
CA ILE A 11 -5.80 5.37 6.79
C ILE A 11 -4.99 6.65 6.61
N VAL A 12 -4.32 6.82 5.47
CA VAL A 12 -3.58 8.05 5.16
C VAL A 12 -4.46 9.00 4.37
N THR A 13 -4.47 10.28 4.73
CA THR A 13 -5.29 11.31 4.06
C THR A 13 -4.54 12.61 3.85
N PHE A 14 -4.91 13.35 2.80
CA PHE A 14 -4.46 14.72 2.56
C PHE A 14 -5.48 15.54 1.75
N ASN A 15 -6.15 16.49 2.40
CA ASN A 15 -7.10 17.43 1.78
C ASN A 15 -8.27 16.75 1.01
N ARG A 16 -8.87 15.70 1.61
CA ARG A 16 -9.98 14.93 1.01
C ARG A 16 -10.99 14.46 2.05
N SER A 17 -11.34 15.35 2.97
CA SER A 17 -12.22 15.06 4.10
C SER A 17 -13.51 14.29 3.71
N GLY A 18 -14.16 14.64 2.60
CA GLY A 18 -15.37 13.96 2.11
C GLY A 18 -15.17 12.48 1.78
N LYS A 19 -14.08 12.11 1.10
CA LYS A 19 -13.78 10.70 0.79
C LYS A 19 -13.39 9.93 2.05
N LEU A 20 -12.59 10.56 2.92
CA LEU A 20 -12.22 10.01 4.21
C LEU A 20 -13.45 9.68 5.07
N MET A 21 -14.46 10.55 5.11
CA MET A 21 -15.69 10.28 5.87
C MET A 21 -16.41 9.03 5.34
N ALA A 22 -16.46 8.83 4.02
CA ALA A 22 -17.02 7.62 3.44
C ALA A 22 -16.21 6.36 3.82
N VAL A 23 -14.88 6.45 3.90
CA VAL A 23 -14.03 5.36 4.41
C VAL A 23 -14.36 5.07 5.87
N LEU A 24 -14.50 6.08 6.74
CA LEU A 24 -14.85 5.88 8.15
C LEU A 24 -16.23 5.24 8.32
N ASP A 25 -17.21 5.62 7.49
CA ASP A 25 -18.53 4.98 7.48
C ASP A 25 -18.44 3.51 7.03
N ALA A 26 -17.63 3.21 6.01
CA ALA A 26 -17.39 1.84 5.55
C ALA A 26 -16.67 0.97 6.59
N LEU A 27 -15.73 1.54 7.36
CA LEU A 27 -15.06 0.88 8.47
C LEU A 27 -16.03 0.59 9.63
N ALA A 28 -16.92 1.52 9.95
CA ALA A 28 -17.95 1.34 10.98
C ALA A 28 -18.99 0.27 10.58
N ALA A 29 -19.23 0.09 9.27
CA ALA A 29 -20.13 -0.92 8.72
C ALA A 29 -19.50 -2.32 8.58
N GLN A 30 -18.22 -2.51 8.92
CA GLN A 30 -17.60 -3.83 8.83
C GLN A 30 -18.27 -4.85 9.77
N THR A 31 -18.41 -6.08 9.28
CA THR A 31 -18.87 -7.23 10.08
C THR A 31 -17.89 -7.58 11.21
N LEU A 32 -16.59 -7.41 10.93
CA LEU A 32 -15.51 -7.39 11.91
C LEU A 32 -14.91 -5.98 11.92
N ARG A 33 -15.15 -5.22 12.99
CA ARG A 33 -14.58 -3.87 13.13
C ARG A 33 -13.12 -3.93 13.56
N PRO A 34 -12.25 -3.02 13.06
CA PRO A 34 -10.90 -2.86 13.59
C PRO A 34 -10.93 -2.37 15.05
N ASP A 35 -9.97 -2.80 15.86
CA ASP A 35 -9.83 -2.35 17.26
C ASP A 35 -9.32 -0.90 17.36
N ILE A 36 -8.57 -0.46 16.35
CA ILE A 36 -8.05 0.90 16.21
C ILE A 36 -8.31 1.36 14.78
N VAL A 37 -8.90 2.54 14.61
CA VAL A 37 -8.92 3.26 13.33
C VAL A 37 -7.98 4.45 13.45
N LEU A 38 -6.77 4.33 12.92
CA LEU A 38 -5.77 5.38 12.94
C LEU A 38 -5.83 6.19 11.65
N VAL A 39 -6.38 7.39 11.73
CA VAL A 39 -6.36 8.37 10.64
C VAL A 39 -5.07 9.16 10.72
N VAL A 40 -4.23 9.02 9.70
CA VAL A 40 -2.98 9.75 9.54
C VAL A 40 -3.22 10.94 8.61
N ASP A 41 -3.44 12.11 9.20
CA ASP A 41 -3.61 13.37 8.48
C ASP A 41 -2.25 13.95 8.09
N ASN A 42 -1.95 13.97 6.80
CA ASN A 42 -0.66 14.39 6.24
C ASN A 42 -0.53 15.93 6.11
N ALA A 43 -0.88 16.63 7.18
CA ALA A 43 -0.94 18.10 7.28
C ALA A 43 -2.01 18.75 6.38
N SER A 44 -3.24 18.21 6.39
CA SER A 44 -4.37 18.83 5.67
C SER A 44 -4.67 20.24 6.18
N THR A 45 -5.16 21.05 5.25
CA THR A 45 -5.52 22.47 5.42
C THR A 45 -7.02 22.73 5.23
N ASP A 46 -7.78 21.71 4.84
CA ASP A 46 -9.25 21.74 4.77
C ASP A 46 -9.88 21.42 6.14
N ASP A 47 -11.14 21.01 6.15
CA ASP A 47 -11.91 20.65 7.34
C ASP A 47 -11.61 19.25 7.90
N THR A 48 -10.66 18.51 7.31
CA THR A 48 -10.27 17.14 7.73
C THR A 48 -10.07 17.02 9.23
N ALA A 49 -9.27 17.91 9.82
CA ALA A 49 -8.92 17.83 11.24
C ALA A 49 -10.15 17.96 12.16
N ALA A 50 -11.09 18.84 11.81
CA ALA A 50 -12.31 19.05 12.59
C ALA A 50 -13.26 17.85 12.49
N LEU A 51 -13.44 17.31 11.28
CA LEU A 51 -14.30 16.14 11.06
C LEU A 51 -13.75 14.88 11.73
N VAL A 52 -12.45 14.62 11.62
CA VAL A 52 -11.83 13.45 12.27
C VAL A 52 -11.92 13.56 13.79
N GLN A 53 -11.74 14.76 14.35
CA GLN A 53 -11.91 14.98 15.79
C GLN A 53 -13.36 14.68 16.23
N ALA A 54 -14.36 15.19 15.51
CA ALA A 54 -15.76 14.93 15.82
C ALA A 54 -16.09 13.42 15.76
N ARG A 55 -15.51 12.68 14.80
CA ARG A 55 -15.65 11.22 14.72
C ARG A 55 -14.95 10.52 15.89
N ALA A 56 -13.76 10.97 16.29
CA ALA A 56 -13.04 10.41 17.44
C ALA A 56 -13.72 10.67 18.79
N ASP A 57 -14.41 11.80 18.94
CA ASP A 57 -15.22 12.10 20.12
C ASP A 57 -16.43 11.17 20.24
N ALA A 58 -17.00 10.74 19.10
CA ALA A 58 -18.13 9.83 19.03
C ALA A 58 -17.75 8.34 19.09
N ASP A 59 -16.58 7.97 18.57
CA ASP A 59 -16.08 6.58 18.53
C ASP A 59 -14.67 6.48 19.12
N PRO A 60 -14.51 5.89 20.33
CA PRO A 60 -13.24 5.77 21.01
C PRO A 60 -12.29 4.74 20.37
N THR A 61 -12.63 4.12 19.24
CA THR A 61 -11.69 3.34 18.42
C THR A 61 -10.90 4.22 17.44
N ILE A 62 -11.42 5.40 17.10
CA ILE A 62 -10.80 6.32 16.14
C ILE A 62 -9.70 7.14 16.83
N ARG A 63 -8.54 7.24 16.18
CA ARG A 63 -7.38 8.00 16.61
C ARG A 63 -6.94 8.91 15.48
N HIS A 64 -6.69 10.17 15.80
CA HIS A 64 -6.20 11.16 14.85
C HIS A 64 -4.69 11.38 15.07
N LEU A 65 -3.88 11.04 14.07
CA LEU A 65 -2.45 11.34 14.02
C LEU A 65 -2.21 12.40 12.94
N ARG A 66 -2.08 13.66 13.36
CA ARG A 66 -1.76 14.75 12.45
C ARG A 66 -0.25 14.96 12.34
N LEU A 67 0.27 14.93 11.12
CA LEU A 67 1.68 15.17 10.82
C LEU A 67 1.95 16.67 10.66
N PRO A 68 3.18 17.15 10.97
CA PRO A 68 3.51 18.58 10.92
C PRO A 68 3.66 19.11 9.49
N ALA A 69 3.86 18.24 8.51
CA ALA A 69 4.00 18.58 7.09
C ALA A 69 3.57 17.39 6.22
N ASN A 70 3.26 17.68 4.95
CA ASN A 70 2.98 16.62 3.97
C ASN A 70 4.29 15.89 3.60
N VAL A 71 4.42 14.66 4.07
CA VAL A 71 5.56 13.77 3.84
C VAL A 71 5.28 12.71 2.76
N GLY A 72 4.21 12.90 1.99
CA GLY A 72 3.75 11.95 0.98
C GLY A 72 3.10 10.70 1.59
N GLY A 73 2.56 9.84 0.73
CA GLY A 73 1.91 8.59 1.15
C GLY A 73 2.87 7.66 1.90
N ALA A 74 4.10 7.52 1.42
CA ALA A 74 5.10 6.64 2.04
C ALA A 74 5.42 7.06 3.49
N GLY A 75 5.57 8.37 3.73
CA GLY A 75 5.78 8.91 5.07
C GLY A 75 4.55 8.79 5.97
N GLY A 76 3.35 8.98 5.41
CA GLY A 76 2.07 8.76 6.11
C GLY A 76 1.91 7.32 6.58
N PHE A 77 2.10 6.33 5.69
CA PHE A 77 2.01 4.91 6.03
C PHE A 77 3.11 4.51 7.02
N HIS A 78 4.34 5.01 6.86
CA HIS A 78 5.40 4.81 7.83
C HIS A 78 4.99 5.27 9.24
N ALA A 79 4.53 6.52 9.37
CA ALA A 79 4.13 7.09 10.65
C ALA A 79 2.93 6.35 11.26
N GLY A 80 1.95 6.00 10.42
CA GLY A 80 0.77 5.24 10.81
C GLY A 80 1.08 3.85 11.34
N ILE A 81 1.85 3.05 10.59
CA ILE A 81 2.26 1.70 11.03
C ILE A 81 3.08 1.79 12.31
N LYS A 82 4.01 2.75 12.41
CA LYS A 82 4.83 2.96 13.61
C LYS A 82 3.97 3.27 14.85
N ALA A 83 3.03 4.22 14.73
CA ALA A 83 2.15 4.58 15.82
C ALA A 83 1.23 3.42 16.22
N ALA A 84 0.61 2.74 15.25
CA ALA A 84 -0.20 1.55 15.51
C ALA A 84 0.61 0.43 16.19
N TYR A 85 1.91 0.30 15.86
CA TYR A 85 2.80 -0.70 16.44
C TYR A 85 3.03 -0.43 17.92
N GLN A 86 3.26 0.84 18.27
CA GLN A 86 3.41 1.32 19.65
C GLN A 86 2.10 1.16 20.44
N MET A 87 0.94 1.27 19.79
CA MET A 87 -0.37 0.99 20.38
C MET A 87 -0.67 -0.51 20.57
N GLY A 88 0.28 -1.39 20.24
CA GLY A 88 0.18 -2.83 20.45
C GLY A 88 -0.60 -3.60 19.37
N ALA A 89 -0.80 -3.01 18.19
CA ALA A 89 -1.46 -3.70 17.08
C ALA A 89 -0.69 -4.97 16.67
N GLN A 90 -1.42 -6.06 16.45
CA GLN A 90 -0.96 -7.34 15.92
C GLN A 90 -1.14 -7.45 14.41
N TYR A 91 -2.10 -6.71 13.85
CA TYR A 91 -2.33 -6.59 12.41
C TYR A 91 -2.49 -5.13 12.02
N PHE A 92 -1.93 -4.77 10.87
CA PHE A 92 -1.95 -3.44 10.28
C PHE A 92 -2.66 -3.53 8.94
N TRP A 93 -3.92 -3.09 8.89
CA TRP A 93 -4.66 -3.00 7.65
C TRP A 93 -4.50 -1.59 7.08
N VAL A 94 -3.60 -1.45 6.11
CA VAL A 94 -3.27 -0.15 5.51
C VAL A 94 -4.18 0.11 4.31
N SER A 95 -4.66 1.35 4.20
CA SER A 95 -5.57 1.80 3.13
C SER A 95 -5.49 3.32 2.93
N ASP A 96 -6.00 3.79 1.80
CA ASP A 96 -6.08 5.21 1.42
C ASP A 96 -7.44 5.82 1.79
N ASP A 97 -7.56 7.16 1.69
CA ASP A 97 -8.79 7.90 1.97
C ASP A 97 -9.87 7.82 0.88
N ASP A 98 -9.58 7.17 -0.24
CA ASP A 98 -10.46 6.94 -1.39
C ASP A 98 -10.66 5.44 -1.70
N ALA A 99 -10.40 4.59 -0.71
CA ALA A 99 -10.54 3.15 -0.78
C ALA A 99 -11.66 2.66 0.15
N TYR A 100 -12.79 2.25 -0.43
CA TYR A 100 -14.02 1.90 0.31
C TYR A 100 -14.14 0.38 0.46
N PRO A 101 -13.87 -0.19 1.65
CA PRO A 101 -13.99 -1.63 1.86
C PRO A 101 -15.44 -2.08 1.89
N ARG A 102 -15.74 -3.23 1.29
CA ARG A 102 -17.03 -3.91 1.47
C ARG A 102 -17.17 -4.44 2.91
N PRO A 103 -18.39 -4.63 3.43
CA PRO A 103 -18.61 -4.93 4.86
C PRO A 103 -17.83 -6.13 5.43
N ASP A 104 -17.48 -7.12 4.61
CA ASP A 104 -16.78 -8.33 5.01
C ASP A 104 -15.27 -8.29 4.75
N ALA A 105 -14.73 -7.19 4.21
CA ALA A 105 -13.35 -7.10 3.74
C ALA A 105 -12.31 -7.45 4.82
N LEU A 106 -12.44 -6.88 6.02
CA LEU A 106 -11.50 -7.16 7.12
C LEU A 106 -11.64 -8.59 7.65
N GLN A 107 -12.88 -9.07 7.79
CA GLN A 107 -13.16 -10.44 8.23
C GLN A 107 -12.55 -11.47 7.27
N SER A 108 -12.68 -11.24 5.96
CA SER A 108 -12.11 -12.09 4.92
C SER A 108 -10.58 -12.15 4.98
N LEU A 109 -9.89 -11.01 5.20
CA LEU A 109 -8.43 -10.98 5.38
C LEU A 109 -7.99 -11.78 6.61
N HIS A 110 -8.70 -11.63 7.73
CA HIS A 110 -8.39 -12.35 8.98
C HIS A 110 -8.57 -13.86 8.80
N ARG A 111 -9.71 -14.24 8.22
CA ARG A 111 -10.01 -15.65 7.94
C ARG A 111 -8.97 -16.26 7.00
N ALA A 112 -8.54 -15.53 5.98
CA ALA A 112 -7.53 -16.01 5.04
C ALA A 112 -6.16 -16.20 5.69
N LEU A 113 -5.67 -15.23 6.47
CA LEU A 113 -4.37 -15.38 7.16
C LEU A 113 -4.37 -16.53 8.17
N THR A 114 -5.41 -16.60 9.00
CA THR A 114 -5.52 -17.63 10.04
C THR A 114 -5.76 -19.02 9.45
N GLY A 115 -6.65 -19.12 8.45
CA GLY A 115 -6.93 -20.36 7.72
C GLY A 115 -5.70 -20.86 6.96
N PHE A 116 -5.00 -19.98 6.23
CA PHE A 116 -3.79 -20.37 5.50
C PHE A 116 -2.73 -20.94 6.43
N GLN A 117 -2.53 -20.31 7.60
CA GLN A 117 -1.57 -20.79 8.58
C GLN A 117 -1.98 -22.13 9.21
N ALA A 118 -3.27 -22.29 9.55
CA ALA A 118 -3.78 -23.52 10.12
C ALA A 118 -3.67 -24.70 9.13
N ASP A 119 -4.02 -24.48 7.87
CA ASP A 119 -4.12 -25.54 6.87
C ASP A 119 -2.76 -25.94 6.28
N ASN A 120 -1.81 -25.00 6.22
CA ASN A 120 -0.55 -25.20 5.50
C ASN A 120 0.70 -25.11 6.39
N GLY A 121 0.58 -24.66 7.65
CA GLY A 121 1.72 -24.48 8.56
C GLY A 121 2.65 -23.31 8.23
N TRP A 122 2.32 -22.52 7.20
CA TRP A 122 3.11 -21.37 6.73
C TRP A 122 2.47 -20.05 7.16
N ARG A 123 3.28 -19.02 7.39
CA ARG A 123 2.82 -17.70 7.84
C ARG A 123 3.00 -16.67 6.72
N PRO A 124 1.93 -16.23 6.04
CA PRO A 124 2.03 -15.20 5.01
C PRO A 124 2.55 -13.87 5.58
N SER A 125 3.43 -13.19 4.85
CA SER A 125 3.97 -11.90 5.28
C SER A 125 2.97 -10.76 5.16
N PHE A 126 1.90 -10.95 4.38
CA PHE A 126 0.75 -10.07 4.28
C PHE A 126 -0.42 -10.78 3.59
N ALA A 127 -1.61 -10.21 3.66
CA ALA A 127 -2.74 -10.53 2.80
C ALA A 127 -3.24 -9.27 2.11
N CYS A 128 -3.58 -9.35 0.82
CA CYS A 128 -4.13 -8.21 0.08
C CYS A 128 -5.52 -8.52 -0.49
N SER A 129 -6.36 -7.49 -0.53
CA SER A 129 -7.72 -7.57 -1.06
C SER A 129 -7.76 -7.58 -2.58
N ARG A 130 -8.87 -8.06 -3.13
CA ARG A 130 -9.32 -7.71 -4.47
C ARG A 130 -9.72 -6.24 -4.51
N VAL A 131 -8.98 -5.45 -5.28
CA VAL A 131 -9.29 -4.04 -5.49
C VAL A 131 -10.06 -3.87 -6.79
N GLU A 132 -11.25 -3.30 -6.68
CA GLU A 132 -12.11 -2.97 -7.80
C GLU A 132 -12.11 -1.46 -8.05
N TRP A 133 -12.31 -1.05 -9.29
CA TRP A 133 -12.62 0.33 -9.61
C TRP A 133 -14.12 0.60 -9.41
N ILE A 134 -14.54 1.86 -9.52
CA ILE A 134 -15.92 2.29 -9.24
C ILE A 134 -16.99 1.62 -10.12
N ASP A 135 -16.60 1.03 -11.25
CA ASP A 135 -17.49 0.27 -12.16
C ASP A 135 -17.52 -1.25 -11.89
N GLY A 136 -16.79 -1.72 -10.87
CA GLY A 136 -16.67 -3.14 -10.50
C GLY A 136 -15.61 -3.93 -11.28
N SER A 137 -14.94 -3.31 -12.27
CA SER A 137 -13.76 -3.90 -12.91
C SER A 137 -12.58 -3.96 -11.93
N LEU A 138 -11.54 -4.75 -12.21
CA LEU A 138 -10.32 -4.72 -11.41
C LEU A 138 -9.62 -3.37 -11.56
N CYS A 139 -9.10 -2.83 -10.45
CA CYS A 139 -8.29 -1.62 -10.52
C CYS A 139 -6.87 -1.96 -11.01
N GLU A 140 -6.53 -1.55 -12.23
CA GLU A 140 -5.31 -1.88 -12.96
C GLU A 140 -4.03 -1.53 -12.19
N MET A 141 -4.02 -0.41 -11.46
CA MET A 141 -2.85 0.01 -10.69
C MET A 141 -2.65 -0.78 -9.39
N ASN A 142 -3.66 -1.53 -8.94
CA ASN A 142 -3.67 -2.24 -7.66
C ASN A 142 -3.64 -3.76 -7.81
N CYS A 143 -3.55 -4.27 -9.03
CA CYS A 143 -3.35 -5.68 -9.30
C CYS A 143 -2.01 -6.16 -8.68
N PRO A 144 -2.04 -7.14 -7.76
CA PRO A 144 -0.83 -7.62 -7.11
C PRO A 144 0.06 -8.41 -8.07
N ARG A 145 1.37 -8.45 -7.79
CA ARG A 145 2.31 -9.29 -8.54
C ARG A 145 2.40 -10.67 -7.90
N THR A 146 2.26 -11.69 -8.73
CA THR A 146 2.40 -13.10 -8.34
C THR A 146 3.86 -13.54 -8.26
N VAL A 147 4.12 -14.56 -7.42
CA VAL A 147 5.35 -15.35 -7.46
C VAL A 147 5.27 -16.42 -8.57
N TRP A 148 6.37 -17.12 -8.85
CA TRP A 148 6.42 -18.12 -9.92
C TRP A 148 5.46 -19.31 -9.67
N ASP A 149 5.30 -19.72 -8.41
CA ASP A 149 4.47 -20.83 -7.93
C ASP A 149 3.14 -20.36 -7.32
N TRP A 150 2.61 -19.24 -7.82
CA TRP A 150 1.42 -18.58 -7.26
C TRP A 150 0.21 -19.48 -7.05
N ALA A 151 0.03 -20.48 -7.91
CA ALA A 151 -1.11 -21.37 -7.89
C ALA A 151 -0.99 -22.52 -6.87
N ARG A 152 0.14 -22.63 -6.14
CA ARG A 152 0.43 -23.76 -5.23
C ARG A 152 -0.69 -24.05 -4.23
N PHE A 153 -1.36 -23.01 -3.74
CA PHE A 153 -2.43 -23.11 -2.73
C PHE A 153 -3.81 -22.75 -3.29
N VAL A 154 -3.95 -22.64 -4.61
CA VAL A 154 -5.24 -22.39 -5.26
C VAL A 154 -5.93 -23.74 -5.49
N ARG A 155 -7.07 -23.93 -4.82
CA ARG A 155 -7.90 -25.15 -4.86
C ARG A 155 -9.38 -24.78 -4.93
N PRO A 156 -10.26 -25.68 -5.37
CA PRO A 156 -11.70 -25.46 -5.24
C PRO A 156 -12.07 -25.14 -3.78
N GLY A 157 -12.72 -23.98 -3.56
CA GLY A 157 -13.12 -23.52 -2.22
C GLY A 157 -12.05 -22.78 -1.40
N SER A 158 -10.80 -22.69 -1.88
CA SER A 158 -9.75 -21.86 -1.28
C SER A 158 -8.83 -21.30 -2.37
N ALA A 159 -8.94 -20.00 -2.64
CA ALA A 159 -8.25 -19.35 -3.77
C ALA A 159 -7.05 -18.49 -3.31
N TRP A 160 -6.24 -19.01 -2.39
CA TRP A 160 -5.06 -18.29 -1.89
C TRP A 160 -3.92 -18.30 -2.93
N ALA A 161 -3.92 -17.31 -3.81
CA ALA A 161 -2.82 -17.11 -4.75
C ALA A 161 -1.63 -16.42 -4.05
N LEU A 162 -0.42 -16.96 -4.21
CA LEU A 162 0.77 -16.34 -3.63
C LEU A 162 1.21 -15.11 -4.43
N VAL A 163 1.50 -14.05 -3.70
CA VAL A 163 1.93 -12.75 -4.25
C VAL A 163 3.15 -12.23 -3.50
N ASP A 164 3.97 -11.45 -4.17
CA ASP A 164 5.14 -10.82 -3.54
C ASP A 164 5.12 -9.30 -3.62
N SER A 165 4.07 -8.72 -4.20
CA SER A 165 3.90 -7.28 -4.33
C SER A 165 2.42 -6.94 -4.30
N ALA A 166 2.03 -5.97 -3.49
CA ALA A 166 0.68 -5.41 -3.46
C ALA A 166 0.73 -3.91 -3.15
N SER A 167 -0.28 -3.17 -3.60
CA SER A 167 -0.41 -1.73 -3.32
C SER A 167 -1.05 -1.47 -1.96
N PHE A 168 -0.71 -0.37 -1.29
CA PHE A 168 -1.25 0.00 0.04
C PHE A 168 -2.72 0.46 0.09
N VAL A 169 -3.49 0.20 -0.97
CA VAL A 169 -4.95 0.43 -1.00
C VAL A 169 -5.71 -0.50 -0.06
N SER A 170 -5.27 -1.75 0.10
CA SER A 170 -5.84 -2.67 1.10
C SER A 170 -4.92 -3.86 1.32
N VAL A 171 -4.01 -3.73 2.29
CA VAL A 171 -3.06 -4.79 2.67
C VAL A 171 -3.07 -4.96 4.18
N MET A 172 -3.29 -6.19 4.64
CA MET A 172 -3.16 -6.55 6.05
C MET A 172 -1.80 -7.18 6.31
N ILE A 173 -1.00 -6.50 7.13
CA ILE A 173 0.36 -6.88 7.49
C ILE A 173 0.35 -7.39 8.93
N PRO A 174 0.84 -8.60 9.22
CA PRO A 174 0.99 -9.07 10.59
C PRO A 174 2.20 -8.41 11.27
N ARG A 175 2.12 -8.20 12.58
CA ARG A 175 3.14 -7.53 13.39
C ARG A 175 4.52 -8.13 13.27
N TRP A 176 4.62 -9.45 13.16
CA TRP A 176 5.91 -10.12 13.02
C TRP A 176 6.67 -9.64 11.78
N ALA A 177 5.97 -9.37 10.66
CA ALA A 177 6.60 -8.91 9.43
C ALA A 177 7.17 -7.50 9.59
N VAL A 178 6.45 -6.62 10.31
CA VAL A 178 6.95 -5.27 10.66
C VAL A 178 8.18 -5.36 11.56
N SER A 179 8.15 -6.19 12.61
CA SER A 179 9.27 -6.36 13.54
C SER A 179 10.54 -6.90 12.85
N GLU A 180 10.39 -7.84 11.93
CA GLU A 180 11.50 -8.50 11.26
C GLU A 180 12.13 -7.63 10.17
N HIS A 181 11.29 -6.93 9.39
CA HIS A 181 11.74 -6.23 8.19
C HIS A 181 11.85 -4.71 8.36
N GLY A 182 11.30 -4.15 9.42
CA GLY A 182 11.23 -2.70 9.64
C GLY A 182 10.04 -2.05 8.92
N LEU A 183 9.96 -0.72 8.98
CA LEU A 183 8.86 0.10 8.47
C LEU A 183 8.95 0.35 6.95
N PRO A 184 7.88 0.85 6.31
CA PRO A 184 7.95 1.44 4.98
C PRO A 184 8.99 2.57 4.91
N ILE A 185 9.62 2.75 3.76
CA ILE A 185 10.64 3.78 3.58
C ILE A 185 9.96 5.14 3.40
N ALA A 186 9.98 5.98 4.43
CA ALA A 186 9.34 7.30 4.41
C ALA A 186 9.88 8.21 3.29
N ASP A 187 11.20 8.17 3.04
CA ASP A 187 11.87 9.03 2.06
C ASP A 187 11.41 8.82 0.60
N TYR A 188 10.70 7.73 0.32
CA TYR A 188 10.14 7.47 -1.01
C TYR A 188 9.07 8.50 -1.39
N PHE A 189 8.43 9.13 -0.40
CA PHE A 189 7.37 10.14 -0.55
C PHE A 189 6.11 9.59 -1.25
N ILE A 190 6.21 9.17 -2.51
CA ILE A 190 5.12 8.58 -3.29
C ILE A 190 5.64 7.58 -4.32
N TRP A 191 4.83 6.56 -4.62
CA TRP A 191 5.05 5.52 -5.63
C TRP A 191 6.22 4.59 -5.35
N PHE A 192 5.96 3.30 -5.56
CA PHE A 192 6.89 2.19 -5.38
C PHE A 192 7.23 1.86 -3.92
N ASP A 193 6.75 2.65 -2.96
CA ASP A 193 6.88 2.40 -1.51
C ASP A 193 6.14 1.14 -1.08
N ASP A 194 4.93 0.94 -1.58
CA ASP A 194 4.11 -0.25 -1.37
C ASP A 194 4.74 -1.52 -1.96
N ALA A 195 5.19 -1.45 -3.22
CA ALA A 195 5.85 -2.54 -3.93
C ALA A 195 7.21 -2.88 -3.30
N GLU A 196 7.98 -1.88 -2.86
CA GLU A 196 9.21 -2.10 -2.11
C GLU A 196 8.93 -2.83 -0.80
N TYR A 197 7.98 -2.33 -0.02
CA TYR A 197 7.69 -2.84 1.31
C TYR A 197 7.17 -4.27 1.25
N THR A 198 6.15 -4.52 0.41
CA THR A 198 5.55 -5.86 0.26
C THR A 198 6.54 -6.88 -0.29
N ARG A 199 7.43 -6.50 -1.24
CA ARG A 199 8.51 -7.38 -1.73
C ARG A 199 9.58 -7.63 -0.69
N ARG A 200 9.86 -6.66 0.16
CA ARG A 200 10.84 -6.80 1.25
C ARG A 200 10.32 -7.77 2.30
N ILE A 201 9.10 -7.59 2.80
CA ILE A 201 8.52 -8.50 3.80
C ILE A 201 8.27 -9.90 3.20
N ALA A 202 7.96 -9.99 1.89
CA ALA A 202 7.77 -11.27 1.19
C ALA A 202 9.02 -12.18 1.16
N ARG A 203 10.19 -11.70 1.57
CA ARG A 203 11.42 -12.52 1.66
C ARG A 203 11.33 -13.64 2.68
N SER A 204 10.62 -13.43 3.78
CA SER A 204 10.45 -14.48 4.78
C SER A 204 9.42 -15.50 4.29
N TYR A 205 8.30 -15.01 3.75
CA TYR A 205 7.34 -15.84 3.00
C TYR A 205 6.45 -14.96 2.12
N PRO A 206 5.98 -15.41 0.94
CA PRO A 206 5.05 -14.62 0.12
C PRO A 206 3.79 -14.17 0.87
N GLY A 207 3.17 -13.11 0.39
CA GLY A 207 1.81 -12.75 0.80
C GLY A 207 0.77 -13.62 0.08
N ILE A 208 -0.50 -13.45 0.47
CA ILE A 208 -1.64 -14.11 -0.17
C ILE A 208 -2.63 -13.08 -0.72
N PHE A 209 -3.16 -13.35 -1.91
CA PHE A 209 -4.31 -12.63 -2.46
C PHE A 209 -5.61 -13.25 -1.96
N VAL A 210 -6.54 -12.39 -1.50
CA VAL A 210 -7.81 -12.80 -0.89
C VAL A 210 -8.98 -12.24 -1.72
N PRO A 211 -9.51 -13.02 -2.69
CA PRO A 211 -10.55 -12.53 -3.59
C PRO A 211 -11.87 -12.19 -2.89
N GLU A 212 -12.15 -12.79 -1.74
CA GLU A 212 -13.34 -12.53 -0.92
C GLU A 212 -13.24 -11.23 -0.10
N SER A 213 -12.05 -10.66 0.03
CA SER A 213 -11.89 -9.32 0.61
C SER A 213 -11.92 -8.32 -0.52
N VAL A 214 -12.98 -7.51 -0.61
CA VAL A 214 -13.17 -6.56 -1.73
C VAL A 214 -13.13 -5.13 -1.24
N VAL A 215 -12.38 -4.28 -1.94
CA VAL A 215 -12.29 -2.84 -1.71
C VAL A 215 -12.47 -2.10 -3.03
N VAL A 216 -13.28 -1.05 -3.04
CA VAL A 216 -13.47 -0.17 -4.20
C VAL A 216 -12.50 1.00 -4.10
N HIS A 217 -11.65 1.21 -5.08
CA HIS A 217 -10.71 2.34 -5.14
C HIS A 217 -11.23 3.40 -6.11
N ASP A 218 -11.56 4.56 -5.57
CA ASP A 218 -12.18 5.67 -6.28
C ASP A 218 -11.12 6.63 -6.86
N THR A 219 -10.44 6.13 -7.88
CA THR A 219 -9.50 6.90 -8.69
C THR A 219 -10.20 7.55 -9.90
N PRO A 220 -9.72 8.72 -10.38
CA PRO A 220 -10.31 9.36 -11.56
C PRO A 220 -10.26 8.51 -12.84
N ASP A 221 -9.23 7.69 -12.97
CA ASP A 221 -9.01 6.81 -14.11
C ASP A 221 -8.55 5.41 -13.63
N ASN A 222 -8.95 4.38 -14.37
CA ASN A 222 -8.46 3.01 -14.17
C ASN A 222 -7.33 2.68 -15.15
N ARG A 223 -6.09 3.06 -14.80
CA ARG A 223 -4.90 2.80 -15.63
C ARG A 223 -3.75 2.33 -14.76
N GLY A 224 -3.05 1.29 -15.22
CA GLY A 224 -1.80 0.86 -14.62
C GLY A 224 -0.69 1.90 -14.76
N VAL A 225 0.33 1.79 -13.90
CA VAL A 225 1.52 2.66 -13.98
C VAL A 225 2.33 2.30 -15.23
N ASN A 226 2.33 3.21 -16.20
CA ASN A 226 3.03 3.03 -17.48
C ASN A 226 3.75 4.33 -17.86
N PHE A 227 5.07 4.27 -18.03
CA PHE A 227 5.88 5.44 -18.40
C PHE A 227 5.54 5.98 -19.80
N GLY A 228 4.85 5.22 -20.64
CA GLY A 228 4.30 5.71 -21.91
C GLY A 228 3.15 6.70 -21.76
N LEU A 229 2.54 6.83 -20.57
CA LEU A 229 1.40 7.71 -20.30
C LEU A 229 1.80 8.98 -19.53
N VAL A 230 3.10 9.24 -19.38
CA VAL A 230 3.60 10.40 -18.64
C VAL A 230 3.21 11.69 -19.36
N ASP A 231 2.60 12.60 -18.61
CA ASP A 231 2.31 13.98 -19.01
C ASP A 231 2.87 14.97 -17.98
N ASP A 232 2.73 16.28 -18.24
CA ASP A 232 3.24 17.31 -17.33
C ASP A 232 2.60 17.27 -15.93
N LYS A 233 1.33 16.84 -15.83
CA LYS A 233 0.59 16.77 -14.56
C LYS A 233 1.07 15.62 -13.68
N SER A 234 1.38 14.48 -14.28
CA SER A 234 1.78 13.24 -13.60
C SER A 234 3.30 13.09 -13.47
N LEU A 235 4.09 13.88 -14.22
CA LEU A 235 5.54 13.79 -14.29
C LEU A 235 6.22 13.74 -12.92
N TRP A 236 5.76 14.55 -11.97
CA TRP A 236 6.36 14.60 -10.65
C TRP A 236 6.24 13.25 -9.92
N LYS A 237 5.10 12.55 -10.02
CA LYS A 237 4.91 11.20 -9.46
C LYS A 237 5.81 10.19 -10.16
N PHE A 238 5.86 10.22 -11.50
CA PHE A 238 6.75 9.34 -12.27
C PHE A 238 8.23 9.55 -11.96
N LYS A 239 8.67 10.79 -11.64
CA LYS A 239 10.04 11.05 -11.19
C LYS A 239 10.32 10.41 -9.83
N TYR A 240 9.39 10.47 -8.88
CA TYR A 240 9.55 9.75 -7.61
C TYR A 240 9.59 8.23 -7.83
N GLY A 241 8.61 7.68 -8.55
CA GLY A 241 8.58 6.25 -8.88
C GLY A 241 9.85 5.76 -9.56
N ALA A 242 10.36 6.49 -10.56
CA ALA A 242 11.61 6.16 -11.25
C ALA A 242 12.83 6.19 -10.34
N ARG A 243 12.94 7.19 -9.45
CA ARG A 243 14.02 7.29 -8.46
C ARG A 243 13.95 6.13 -7.47
N ASN A 244 12.76 5.87 -6.93
CA ASN A 244 12.51 4.89 -5.87
C ASN A 244 12.73 3.46 -6.38
N GLU A 245 12.18 3.12 -7.55
CA GLU A 245 12.40 1.81 -8.17
C GLU A 245 13.87 1.61 -8.54
N THR A 246 14.56 2.65 -9.02
CA THR A 246 16.01 2.54 -9.29
C THR A 246 16.82 2.30 -8.03
N SER A 247 16.51 3.01 -6.93
CA SER A 247 17.13 2.79 -5.61
C SER A 247 16.97 1.33 -5.17
N TRP A 248 15.74 0.81 -5.23
CA TRP A 248 15.45 -0.58 -4.89
C TRP A 248 16.21 -1.56 -5.80
N ARG A 249 16.11 -1.40 -7.13
CA ARG A 249 16.78 -2.29 -8.09
C ARG A 249 18.29 -2.28 -7.90
N ARG A 250 18.88 -1.12 -7.60
CA ARG A 250 20.31 -1.02 -7.32
C ARG A 250 20.69 -1.83 -6.08
N ARG A 251 19.87 -1.76 -5.02
CA ARG A 251 20.06 -2.49 -3.77
C ARG A 251 19.89 -4.00 -3.93
N GLU A 252 18.89 -4.43 -4.71
CA GLU A 252 18.50 -5.85 -4.80
C GLU A 252 19.07 -6.63 -5.98
N MET A 253 19.34 -5.94 -7.09
CA MET A 253 19.68 -6.56 -8.38
C MET A 253 20.97 -5.97 -8.98
N GLY A 254 21.66 -5.11 -8.24
CA GLY A 254 22.87 -4.44 -8.70
C GLY A 254 22.65 -3.53 -9.91
N LEU A 255 23.73 -3.20 -10.63
CA LEU A 255 23.65 -2.33 -11.81
C LEU A 255 22.86 -2.96 -12.96
N MET A 256 22.94 -4.28 -13.14
CA MET A 256 22.24 -4.98 -14.22
C MET A 256 20.72 -4.86 -14.09
N GLY A 257 20.19 -4.95 -12.87
CA GLY A 257 18.77 -4.72 -12.63
C GLY A 257 18.31 -3.30 -12.97
N VAL A 258 19.16 -2.30 -12.70
CA VAL A 258 18.89 -0.90 -13.07
C VAL A 258 18.94 -0.71 -14.60
N LEU A 259 19.91 -1.32 -15.28
CA LEU A 259 20.01 -1.23 -16.74
C LEU A 259 18.80 -1.87 -17.44
N ALA A 260 18.38 -3.07 -16.98
CA ALA A 260 17.19 -3.74 -17.49
C ALA A 260 15.92 -2.88 -17.30
N TYR A 261 15.80 -2.23 -16.14
CA TYR A 261 14.72 -1.29 -15.86
C TYR A 261 14.74 -0.06 -16.76
N ALA A 262 15.88 0.63 -16.85
CA ALA A 262 16.03 1.80 -17.70
C ALA A 262 15.73 1.48 -19.18
N TYR A 263 16.10 0.28 -19.64
CA TYR A 263 15.75 -0.23 -20.97
C TYR A 263 14.24 -0.40 -21.13
N GLY A 264 13.56 -1.02 -20.16
CA GLY A 264 12.10 -1.16 -20.15
C GLY A 264 11.37 0.19 -20.16
N VAL A 265 11.79 1.12 -19.29
CA VAL A 265 11.25 2.49 -19.22
C VAL A 265 11.45 3.23 -20.54
N ARG A 266 12.63 3.12 -21.16
CA ARG A 266 12.89 3.67 -22.50
C ARG A 266 11.93 3.09 -23.54
N GLY A 267 11.70 1.78 -23.51
CA GLY A 267 10.77 1.10 -24.43
C GLY A 267 9.31 1.56 -24.25
N GLN A 268 8.86 1.74 -23.01
CA GLN A 268 7.51 2.28 -22.71
C GLN A 268 7.36 3.71 -23.21
N MET A 269 8.28 4.61 -22.84
CA MET A 269 8.24 6.02 -23.26
C MET A 269 8.34 6.20 -24.77
N ARG A 270 9.06 5.31 -25.47
CA ARG A 270 9.11 5.33 -26.94
C ARG A 270 7.81 4.88 -27.59
N ARG A 271 7.15 3.85 -27.05
CA ARG A 271 5.87 3.36 -27.57
C ARG A 271 4.69 4.31 -27.28
N GLY A 272 4.78 5.08 -26.20
CA GLY A 272 3.79 6.12 -25.88
C GLY A 272 4.13 7.50 -26.45
N ASP A 273 5.09 7.60 -27.38
CA ASP A 273 5.51 8.85 -28.02
C ASP A 273 5.79 10.02 -27.05
N VAL A 274 6.33 9.69 -25.87
CA VAL A 274 6.55 10.67 -24.80
C VAL A 274 7.54 11.75 -25.27
N PRO A 275 7.24 13.06 -25.09
CA PRO A 275 8.13 14.15 -25.45
C PRO A 275 9.55 13.98 -24.94
N SER A 276 10.54 14.40 -25.74
CA SER A 276 11.96 14.28 -25.39
C SER A 276 12.33 15.03 -24.10
N SER A 277 11.66 16.16 -23.82
CA SER A 277 11.78 16.93 -22.58
C SER A 277 11.41 16.10 -21.34
N LEU A 278 10.25 15.43 -21.37
CA LEU A 278 9.77 14.58 -20.28
C LEU A 278 10.67 13.34 -20.10
N ARG A 279 11.06 12.70 -21.21
CA ARG A 279 12.00 11.56 -21.19
C ARG A 279 13.30 11.90 -20.47
N ARG A 280 13.90 13.07 -20.75
CA ARG A 280 15.14 13.53 -20.09
C ARG A 280 14.95 13.66 -18.57
N GLN A 281 13.80 14.17 -18.13
CA GLN A 281 13.52 14.30 -16.70
C GLN A 281 13.35 12.95 -16.00
N ILE A 282 12.73 11.97 -16.65
CA ILE A 282 12.62 10.59 -16.14
C ILE A 282 14.00 9.94 -16.05
N TYR A 283 14.84 10.05 -17.09
CA TYR A 283 16.21 9.53 -17.02
C TYR A 283 17.03 10.22 -15.92
N GLY A 284 16.85 11.52 -15.73
CA GLY A 284 17.44 12.24 -14.60
C GLY A 284 17.00 11.69 -13.24
N ALA A 285 15.73 11.28 -13.10
CA ALA A 285 15.25 10.63 -11.89
C ALA A 285 15.84 9.23 -11.67
N ILE A 286 15.99 8.44 -12.74
CA ILE A 286 16.69 7.14 -12.69
C ILE A 286 18.14 7.34 -12.21
N ILE A 287 18.87 8.29 -12.79
CA ILE A 287 20.25 8.58 -12.38
C ILE A 287 20.31 8.99 -10.90
N LYS A 288 19.40 9.86 -10.44
CA LYS A 288 19.29 10.23 -9.02
C LYS A 288 19.05 9.00 -8.13
N GLY A 289 18.24 8.04 -8.59
CA GLY A 289 17.97 6.80 -7.87
C GLY A 289 19.20 5.92 -7.63
N LEU A 290 20.27 6.02 -8.43
CA LEU A 290 21.51 5.24 -8.22
C LEU A 290 22.23 5.59 -6.91
N GLY A 291 22.15 6.86 -6.51
CA GLY A 291 22.75 7.39 -5.29
C GLY A 291 21.77 7.48 -4.11
N PHE A 292 20.47 7.34 -4.36
CA PHE A 292 19.45 7.40 -3.33
C PHE A 292 19.41 6.07 -2.56
N ARG A 293 19.80 6.10 -1.27
CA ARG A 293 19.92 4.91 -0.41
C ARG A 293 19.31 5.19 0.97
N PRO A 294 17.98 5.34 1.04
CA PRO A 294 17.32 5.62 2.31
C PRO A 294 17.48 4.43 3.26
N ALA A 295 17.54 4.73 4.56
CA ALA A 295 17.61 3.73 5.61
C ALA A 295 16.25 3.05 5.81
N ILE A 296 16.28 1.81 6.28
CA ILE A 296 15.07 1.09 6.70
C ILE A 296 15.02 1.17 8.22
N GLU A 297 14.08 1.95 8.74
CA GLU A 297 13.86 2.08 10.17
C GLU A 297 13.22 0.81 10.75
N ARG A 298 13.61 0.44 11.97
CA ARG A 298 13.04 -0.70 12.72
C ARG A 298 12.18 -0.20 13.89
N VAL A 299 11.26 -1.06 14.34
CA VAL A 299 10.32 -0.82 15.46
C VAL A 299 10.73 -1.54 16.73
#